data_AF-E9H3M9-F1
#
_entry.id   AF-E9H3M9-F1
#
_cell.length_a   1.000
_cell.length_b   1.000
_cell.length_c   1.000
_cell.angle_alpha   90.00
_cell.angle_beta   90.00
_cell.angle_gamma   90.00
#
_symmetry.space_group_name_H-M   'P 1'
#
loop_
_entity.id
_entity.type
_entity.pdbx_description
1 polymer ?
#
loop_
_entity_poly.entity_id
_entity_poly.type
_entity_poly.pdbx_seq_one_letter_code
_entity_poly.pdbx_strand_id
1 'polypeptide(L)'
;MATGASYSLLAVNMFSPDLMQKFSPSRDLTNVLMGSTLVGGSLYLASRPHLAAIKDTKQKVLFSVYGSTIFTLGSLLLWAMTRVLVPDNTPVRVVAAVGSSIVLLKTGVAYLDIIDADKKPK
;
A
#
# COMPACT_ATOMS: atom_id res chain seq x y z
N MET A 1 1.25 11.83 2.67
CA MET A 1 0.72 11.48 4.01
C MET A 1 -0.60 10.71 3.95
N ALA A 2 -1.56 11.06 3.08
CA ALA A 2 -2.86 10.37 2.98
C ALA A 2 -2.76 8.86 2.60
N THR A 3 -1.88 8.48 1.67
CA THR A 3 -1.75 7.10 1.18
C THR A 3 -1.32 6.09 2.26
N GLY A 4 -0.40 6.48 3.15
CA GLY A 4 0.08 5.59 4.22
C GLY A 4 -0.98 5.33 5.29
N ALA A 5 -1.82 6.32 5.58
CA ALA A 5 -2.96 6.17 6.47
C ALA A 5 -4.03 5.25 5.85
N SER A 6 -4.42 5.49 4.59
CA SER A 6 -5.36 4.61 3.87
C SER A 6 -4.86 3.17 3.79
N TYR A 7 -3.57 2.97 3.50
CA TYR A 7 -2.96 1.64 3.43
C TYR A 7 -2.94 0.91 4.78
N SER A 8 -2.67 1.63 5.88
CA SER A 8 -2.69 1.04 7.22
C SER A 8 -4.11 0.72 7.69
N LEU A 9 -5.09 1.57 7.38
CA LEU A 9 -6.51 1.29 7.62
C LEU A 9 -6.99 0.09 6.80
N LEU A 10 -6.52 -0.04 5.55
CA LEU A 10 -6.79 -1.20 4.71
C LEU A 10 -6.25 -2.50 5.32
N ALA A 11 -5.05 -2.45 5.91
CA ALA A 11 -4.49 -3.58 6.67
C ALA A 11 -5.39 -3.94 7.86
N VAL A 12 -5.76 -2.95 8.68
CA VAL A 12 -6.63 -3.18 9.84
C VAL A 12 -7.98 -3.77 9.42
N ASN A 13 -8.57 -3.28 8.34
CA ASN A 13 -9.81 -3.82 7.78
C ASN A 13 -9.68 -5.30 7.37
N MET A 14 -8.56 -5.69 6.76
CA MET A 14 -8.30 -7.08 6.36
C MET A 14 -8.20 -8.02 7.55
N PHE A 15 -7.54 -7.60 8.64
CA PHE A 15 -7.33 -8.41 9.84
C PHE A 15 -8.52 -8.37 10.82
N SER A 16 -9.22 -7.24 10.94
CA SER A 16 -10.31 -7.03 11.90
C SER A 16 -11.47 -6.24 11.25
N PRO A 17 -12.30 -6.90 10.43
CA PRO A 17 -13.41 -6.24 9.74
C PRO A 17 -14.45 -5.64 10.69
N ASP A 18 -14.66 -6.26 11.87
CA ASP A 18 -15.62 -5.79 12.87
C ASP A 18 -15.25 -4.42 13.47
N LEU A 19 -13.95 -4.10 13.54
CA LEU A 19 -13.48 -2.79 13.99
C LEU A 19 -13.83 -1.70 12.97
N MET A 20 -13.75 -2.02 11.68
CA MET A 20 -14.07 -1.06 10.62
C MET A 20 -15.58 -0.87 10.44
N GLN A 21 -16.38 -1.92 10.65
CA GLN A 21 -17.84 -1.79 10.65
C GLN A 21 -18.36 -0.80 11.72
N LYS A 22 -17.64 -0.65 12.84
CA LYS A 22 -17.96 0.35 13.88
C LYS A 22 -17.67 1.79 13.45
N PHE A 23 -16.72 2.00 12.53
CA PHE A 23 -16.37 3.32 11.99
C PHE A 23 -17.19 3.69 10.77
N SER A 24 -17.51 2.72 9.91
CA SER A 24 -18.42 2.89 8.77
C SER A 24 -19.06 1.54 8.42
N PRO A 25 -20.39 1.38 8.54
CA PRO A 25 -21.08 0.12 8.22
C PRO A 25 -21.19 -0.17 6.72
N SER A 26 -20.71 0.73 5.86
CA SER A 26 -20.75 0.60 4.40
C SER A 26 -19.59 -0.22 3.84
N ARG A 27 -19.91 -1.21 3.00
CA ARG A 27 -18.94 -2.03 2.23
C ARG A 27 -18.00 -1.18 1.36
N ASP A 28 -18.41 0.03 1.04
CA ASP A 28 -17.65 0.97 0.21
C ASP A 28 -16.33 1.42 0.83
N LEU A 29 -16.17 1.33 2.15
CA LEU A 29 -14.94 1.77 2.82
C LEU A 29 -13.70 1.05 2.28
N THR A 30 -13.79 -0.26 2.07
CA THR A 30 -12.68 -1.05 1.53
C THR A 30 -12.29 -0.57 0.14
N ASN A 31 -13.27 -0.36 -0.73
CA ASN A 31 -13.04 0.07 -2.11
C ASN A 31 -12.47 1.49 -2.16
N VAL A 32 -12.91 2.38 -1.26
CA VAL A 32 -12.37 3.74 -1.13
C VAL A 32 -10.93 3.73 -0.58
N LEU A 33 -10.64 2.89 0.43
CA LEU A 33 -9.28 2.74 0.97
C LEU A 33 -8.33 2.14 -0.06
N MET A 34 -8.76 1.12 -0.80
CA MET A 34 -8.00 0.56 -1.92
C MET A 34 -7.78 1.59 -3.02
N GLY A 35 -8.84 2.28 -3.46
CA GLY A 35 -8.77 3.30 -4.50
C GLY A 35 -7.83 4.45 -4.12
N SER A 36 -7.95 4.98 -2.90
CA SER A 36 -7.05 6.04 -2.41
C SER A 36 -5.61 5.57 -2.27
N THR A 37 -5.38 4.31 -1.89
CA THR A 37 -4.04 3.71 -1.85
C THR A 37 -3.46 3.58 -3.25
N LEU A 38 -4.22 3.09 -4.22
CA LEU A 38 -3.80 2.94 -5.61
C LEU A 38 -3.50 4.28 -6.27
N VAL A 39 -4.40 5.26 -6.15
CA VAL A 39 -4.21 6.60 -6.72
C VAL A 39 -3.03 7.29 -6.06
N GLY A 40 -2.95 7.26 -4.73
CA GLY A 40 -1.86 7.87 -3.99
C GLY A 40 -0.50 7.21 -4.26
N GLY A 41 -0.46 5.88 -4.34
CA GLY A 41 0.75 5.12 -4.65
C GLY A 41 1.21 5.33 -6.09
N SER A 42 0.27 5.40 -7.04
CA SER A 42 0.56 5.72 -8.44
C SER A 42 1.12 7.13 -8.58
N LEU A 43 0.53 8.12 -7.89
CA LEU A 43 1.01 9.50 -7.90
C LEU A 43 2.39 9.61 -7.24
N TYR A 44 2.61 8.86 -6.15
CA TYR A 44 3.91 8.79 -5.49
C TYR A 44 4.98 8.23 -6.42
N LEU A 45 4.73 7.08 -7.05
CA LEU A 45 5.62 6.45 -8.03
C LEU A 45 5.89 7.34 -9.23
N ALA A 46 4.87 7.99 -9.79
CA ALA A 46 5.02 8.91 -10.92
C ALA A 46 5.93 10.11 -10.63
N SER A 47 6.08 10.47 -9.35
CA SER A 47 6.94 11.56 -8.88
C SER A 47 8.37 11.11 -8.54
N ARG A 48 8.65 9.80 -8.57
CA ARG A 48 9.99 9.27 -8.25
C ARG A 48 10.97 9.50 -9.41
N PRO A 49 12.26 9.80 -9.14
CA PRO A 49 13.26 10.10 -10.15
C PRO A 49 13.35 9.09 -11.32
N HIS A 50 13.36 7.79 -11.02
CA HIS A 50 13.48 6.71 -12.02
C HIS A 50 12.31 6.68 -13.02
N LEU A 51 11.10 7.03 -12.58
CA LEU A 51 9.90 7.13 -13.43
C LEU A 51 9.74 8.52 -14.04
N ALA A 52 10.14 9.58 -13.33
CA ALA A 52 10.10 10.96 -13.80
C ALA A 52 11.05 11.20 -14.98
N ALA A 53 12.14 10.43 -15.08
CA ALA A 53 13.06 10.48 -16.21
C ALA A 53 12.46 9.95 -17.53
N ILE A 54 11.31 9.26 -17.50
CA ILE A 54 10.64 8.73 -18.69
C ILE A 54 9.96 9.88 -19.44
N LYS A 55 10.36 10.10 -20.70
CA LYS A 55 9.80 11.16 -21.56
C LYS A 55 8.38 10.86 -22.04
N ASP A 56 8.03 9.59 -22.22
CA ASP A 56 6.66 9.20 -22.59
C ASP A 56 5.73 9.19 -21.37
N THR A 57 4.81 10.15 -21.33
CA THR A 57 3.79 10.29 -20.29
C THR A 57 2.90 9.05 -20.17
N LYS A 58 2.55 8.38 -21.28
CA LYS A 58 1.68 7.20 -21.23
C LYS A 58 2.38 6.04 -20.54
N GLN A 59 3.61 5.76 -20.94
CA GLN A 59 4.44 4.74 -20.32
C GLN A 59 4.70 5.02 -18.84
N LYS A 60 4.97 6.28 -18.48
CA LYS A 60 5.14 6.70 -17.08
C LYS A 60 3.90 6.39 -16.23
N VAL A 61 2.71 6.75 -16.73
CA VAL A 61 1.45 6.48 -16.02
C VAL A 61 1.22 4.98 -15.89
N LEU A 62 1.41 4.20 -16.96
CA LEU A 62 1.22 2.75 -16.93
C LEU A 62 2.14 2.08 -15.92
N PHE A 63 3.42 2.43 -15.88
CA PHE A 63 4.37 1.85 -14.92
C PHE A 63 4.09 2.26 -13.48
N SER A 64 3.67 3.52 -13.26
CA SER A 64 3.31 4.00 -11.93
C SER A 64 2.06 3.29 -11.39
N VAL A 65 1.04 3.13 -12.24
CA VAL A 65 -0.18 2.39 -11.90
C VAL A 65 0.12 0.92 -11.67
N TYR A 66 0.93 0.31 -12.54
CA TYR A 66 1.32 -1.09 -12.43
C TYR A 66 2.06 -1.36 -11.11
N GLY A 67 3.08 -0.56 -10.79
CA GLY A 67 3.85 -0.68 -9.56
C GLY A 67 2.99 -0.49 -8.31
N SER A 68 2.11 0.51 -8.31
CA SER A 68 1.18 0.74 -7.20
C SER A 68 0.19 -0.41 -7.03
N THR A 69 -0.29 -0.99 -8.14
CA THR A 69 -1.24 -2.10 -8.14
C THR A 69 -0.61 -3.37 -7.59
N ILE A 70 0.59 -3.74 -8.06
CA ILE A 70 1.31 -4.91 -7.55
C ILE A 70 1.61 -4.76 -6.06
N PHE A 71 2.09 -3.60 -5.63
CA PHE A 71 2.37 -3.36 -4.22
C PHE A 71 1.12 -3.50 -3.37
N THR A 72 0.02 -2.87 -3.78
CA THR A 72 -1.25 -2.88 -3.03
C THR A 72 -1.87 -4.28 -3.00
N LEU A 73 -2.04 -4.92 -4.15
CA LEU A 73 -2.65 -6.25 -4.23
C LEU A 73 -1.76 -7.35 -3.62
N GLY A 74 -0.44 -7.25 -3.79
CA GLY A 74 0.51 -8.15 -3.14
C GLY A 74 0.46 -8.06 -1.61
N SER A 75 0.27 -6.84 -1.08
CA SER A 75 0.07 -6.64 0.36
C SER A 75 -1.24 -7.26 0.85
N LEU A 76 -2.34 -7.09 0.10
CA LEU A 76 -3.62 -7.72 0.43
C LEU A 76 -3.52 -9.25 0.45
N LEU A 77 -2.81 -9.84 -0.53
CA LEU A 77 -2.58 -11.28 -0.58
C LEU A 77 -1.76 -11.75 0.63
N LEU A 78 -0.68 -11.03 0.97
CA LEU A 78 0.14 -11.34 2.13
C LEU A 78 -0.67 -11.26 3.43
N TRP A 79 -1.50 -10.22 3.59
CA TRP A 79 -2.35 -10.06 4.76
C TRP A 79 -3.43 -11.14 4.84
N ALA A 80 -4.02 -11.53 3.71
CA ALA A 80 -4.97 -12.64 3.66
C ALA A 80 -4.33 -13.95 4.15
N MET A 81 -3.10 -14.25 3.72
CA MET A 81 -2.35 -15.42 4.19
C MET A 81 -1.98 -15.29 5.68
N THR A 82 -1.49 -14.13 6.10
CA THR A 82 -1.05 -13.89 7.49
C THR A 82 -2.22 -13.96 8.46
N ARG A 83 -3.39 -13.46 8.09
CA ARG A 83 -4.61 -13.51 8.92
C ARG A 83 -4.97 -14.94 9.32
N VAL A 84 -4.75 -15.92 8.45
CA VAL A 84 -5.01 -17.35 8.75
C VAL A 84 -4.09 -17.87 9.86
N LEU A 85 -2.91 -17.28 10.03
CA LEU A 85 -1.93 -17.67 11.03
C LEU A 85 -2.11 -16.93 12.37
N VAL A 86 -2.79 -15.77 12.37
CA VAL A 86 -2.92 -14.93 13.57
C VAL A 86 -4.15 -15.34 14.40
N PRO A 87 -3.98 -15.58 15.72
CA PRO A 87 -5.08 -15.93 16.63
C PRO A 87 -6.24 -14.92 16.60
N ASP A 88 -7.43 -15.35 17.02
CA ASP A 88 -8.66 -14.53 17.01
C ASP A 88 -8.72 -13.49 18.16
N ASN A 89 -7.62 -12.77 18.34
CA ASN A 89 -7.48 -11.71 19.34
C ASN A 89 -7.36 -10.36 18.62
N THR A 90 -8.39 -9.51 18.76
CA THR A 90 -8.47 -8.19 18.12
C THR A 90 -7.22 -7.32 18.32
N PRO A 91 -6.64 -7.19 19.55
CA PRO A 91 -5.45 -6.37 19.73
C PRO A 91 -4.24 -6.89 18.96
N VAL A 92 -4.03 -8.21 18.96
CA VAL A 92 -2.92 -8.87 18.26
C VAL A 92 -3.05 -8.67 16.75
N ARG A 93 -4.27 -8.82 16.22
CA ARG A 93 -4.58 -8.60 14.81
C ARG A 93 -4.34 -7.17 14.35
N VAL A 94 -4.71 -6.18 15.16
CA VAL A 94 -4.44 -4.77 14.86
C VAL A 94 -2.93 -4.48 14.90
N VAL A 95 -2.22 -4.97 15.91
CA VAL A 95 -0.76 -4.80 15.99
C VAL A 95 -0.06 -5.47 14.81
N ALA A 96 -0.47 -6.67 14.42
CA ALA A 96 0.06 -7.37 13.25
C ALA A 96 -0.25 -6.60 11.94
N ALA A 97 -1.47 -6.08 11.80
CA ALA A 97 -1.88 -5.30 10.64
C ALA A 97 -1.07 -4.00 10.49
N VAL A 98 -1.02 -3.19 11.55
CA VAL A 98 -0.28 -1.91 11.56
C VAL A 98 1.23 -2.15 11.47
N GLY A 99 1.74 -3.16 12.18
CA GLY A 99 3.15 -3.53 12.13
C GLY A 99 3.58 -3.94 10.73
N SER A 100 2.85 -4.88 10.12
CA SER A 100 3.14 -5.34 8.76
C SER A 100 2.95 -4.23 7.73
N SER A 101 1.95 -3.35 7.87
CA SER A 101 1.76 -2.23 6.94
C SER A 101 2.94 -1.25 6.98
N ILE A 102 3.45 -0.92 8.17
CA ILE A 102 4.62 -0.05 8.33
C ILE A 102 5.87 -0.70 7.74
N VAL A 103 6.10 -1.99 8.02
CA VAL A 103 7.25 -2.72 7.47
C VAL A 103 7.20 -2.75 5.95
N LEU A 104 6.07 -3.12 5.35
CA LEU A 104 5.92 -3.18 3.90
C LEU A 104 6.10 -1.81 3.24
N LEU A 105 5.53 -0.75 3.81
CA LEU A 105 5.71 0.61 3.30
C LEU A 105 7.17 1.05 3.38
N LYS A 106 7.83 0.84 4.51
CA LYS A 106 9.25 1.21 4.69
C LYS A 106 10.15 0.43 3.75
N THR A 107 9.94 -0.87 3.61
CA THR A 107 10.69 -1.71 2.68
C THR A 107 10.45 -1.30 1.23
N GLY A 108 9.20 -1.00 0.86
CA GLY A 108 8.88 -0.50 -0.49
C GLY A 108 9.56 0.82 -0.81
N VAL A 109 9.56 1.77 0.13
CA VAL A 109 10.27 3.06 -0.03
C VAL A 109 11.78 2.84 -0.12
N ALA A 110 12.37 2.03 0.77
CA ALA A 110 13.81 1.74 0.74
C ALA A 110 14.23 1.04 -0.57
N TYR A 111 13.41 0.12 -1.08
CA TYR A 111 13.62 -0.52 -2.37
C TYR A 111 13.65 0.50 -3.52
N LEU A 112 12.68 1.43 -3.55
CA LEU A 112 12.64 2.49 -4.55
C LEU A 112 13.82 3.47 -4.39
N ASP A 113 14.26 3.77 -3.16
CA ASP A 113 15.40 4.66 -2.90
C ASP A 113 16.70 4.09 -3.48
N ILE A 114 16.90 2.77 -3.41
CA ILE A 114 18.05 2.09 -4.01
C ILE A 114 17.99 2.19 -5.55
N ILE A 115 16.82 1.97 -6.15
CA ILE A 115 16.63 2.09 -7.60
C ILE A 115 16.87 3.53 -8.07
N ASP A 116 16.39 4.51 -7.31
CA ASP A 116 16.59 5.92 -7.62
C ASP A 116 18.05 6.35 -7.46
N ALA A 117 18.78 5.75 -6.52
CA ALA A 117 20.21 6.00 -6.34
C ALA A 117 21.05 5.54 -7.54
N ASP A 118 20.66 4.44 -8.20
CA ASP A 118 21.33 3.92 -9.40
C ASP A 118 21.18 4.84 -10.63
N LYS A 119 20.18 5.72 -10.62
CA LYS A 119 19.93 6.72 -11.67
C LYS A 119 20.64 8.06 -11.44
N LYS A 120 21.49 8.21 -10.41
CA LYS A 120 22.30 9.43 -10.26
C LYS A 120 23.24 9.59 -11.47
N PRO A 121 23.27 10.77 -12.12
CA PRO A 121 24.26 11.02 -13.17
C PRO A 121 25.66 10.90 -12.57
N LYS A 122 26.53 10.15 -13.25
CA LYS A 122 27.99 10.27 -13.08
C LYS A 122 28.44 11.63 -13.58
#